data_AF-A0A829BJ82-F1
#
_entry.id   AF-A0A829BJ82-F1
#
_cell.length_a   1.000
_cell.length_b   1.000
_cell.length_c   1.000
_cell.angle_alpha   90.00
_cell.angle_beta   90.00
_cell.angle_gamma   90.00
#
_symmetry.space_group_name_H-M   'P 1'
#
loop_
_entity.id
_entity.type
_entity.pdbx_description
1 polymer ?
#
loop_
_entity_poly.entity_id
_entity_poly.type
_entity_poly.pdbx_seq_one_letter_code
_entity_poly.pdbx_strand_id
1 'polypeptide(L)' 'MSFIDESGAKNVGEKGQIVIPARARKIFNIQKGDNLMVLGDVNQGLTLMHSDFFVQAFEEMGLMK' A
#
# COMPACT_ATOMS: atom_id res chain seq x y z
N MET A 1 -16.44 12.46 -7.47
CA MET A 1 -15.69 11.51 -6.63
C MET A 1 -15.04 10.50 -7.56
N SER A 2 -13.77 10.68 -7.94
CA SER A 2 -13.05 9.64 -8.69
C SER A 2 -12.75 8.52 -7.70
N PHE A 3 -13.25 7.31 -7.97
CA PHE A 3 -13.09 6.16 -7.08
C PHE A 3 -11.64 5.62 -7.04
N ILE A 4 -10.79 6.06 -7.96
CA ILE A 4 -9.44 5.53 -8.16
C ILE A 4 -8.52 6.65 -8.66
N ASP A 5 -7.53 7.02 -7.84
CA ASP A 5 -6.56 8.08 -8.18
C ASP A 5 -5.45 7.59 -9.15
N GLU A 6 -5.20 6.28 -9.20
CA GLU A 6 -4.28 5.62 -10.14
C GLU A 6 -4.66 4.14 -10.36
N SER A 7 -4.58 3.65 -11.59
CA SER A 7 -4.70 2.22 -11.91
C SER A 7 -3.80 1.81 -13.07
N GLY A 8 -3.24 0.60 -12.98
CA GLY A 8 -2.48 0.01 -14.07
C GLY A 8 -1.82 -1.30 -13.65
N ALA A 9 -1.92 -2.33 -14.50
CA ALA A 9 -1.27 -3.60 -14.26
C ALA A 9 0.27 -3.44 -14.20
N LYS A 10 0.89 -4.14 -13.25
CA LYS A 10 2.35 -4.27 -13.14
C LYS A 10 2.69 -5.73 -13.07
N ASN A 11 3.73 -6.12 -13.80
CA ASN A 11 4.25 -7.48 -13.72
C ASN A 11 5.15 -7.61 -12.50
N VAL A 12 5.16 -8.81 -11.95
CA VAL A 12 6.08 -9.21 -10.89
C VAL A 12 7.44 -9.47 -11.52
N GLY A 13 8.49 -8.88 -10.95
CA GLY A 13 9.87 -9.11 -11.38
C GLY A 13 10.41 -10.48 -10.93
N GLU A 14 11.60 -10.83 -11.39
CA GLU A 14 12.23 -12.14 -11.14
C GLU A 14 12.40 -12.50 -9.65
N LYS A 15 12.43 -11.50 -8.76
CA LYS A 15 12.58 -11.69 -7.31
C LYS A 15 11.27 -11.50 -6.54
N GLY A 16 10.13 -11.49 -7.23
CA GLY A 16 8.83 -11.24 -6.59
C GLY A 16 8.52 -9.77 -6.33
N GLN A 17 9.35 -8.84 -6.82
CA GLN A 17 9.15 -7.40 -6.59
C GLN A 17 8.15 -6.77 -7.56
N ILE A 18 7.40 -5.79 -7.08
CA ILE A 18 6.53 -4.94 -7.90
C ILE A 18 7.08 -3.52 -7.90
N VAL A 19 7.10 -2.87 -9.06
CA VAL A 19 7.53 -1.47 -9.19
C VAL A 19 6.34 -0.54 -8.94
N ILE A 20 6.43 0.28 -7.89
CA ILE A 20 5.45 1.35 -7.63
C ILE A 20 5.62 2.46 -8.69
N PRO A 21 4.59 2.75 -9.51
CA PRO A 21 4.67 3.76 -10.55
C PRO A 21 5.07 5.13 -10.01
N ALA A 22 5.80 5.91 -10.82
CA ALA A 22 6.24 7.25 -10.42
C ALA A 22 5.07 8.19 -10.08
N ARG A 23 3.92 8.03 -10.75
CA ARG A 23 2.71 8.79 -10.46
C ARG A 23 2.12 8.42 -9.09
N ALA A 24 1.96 7.13 -8.80
CA ALA A 24 1.49 6.67 -7.49
C ALA A 24 2.40 7.17 -6.37
N ARG A 25 3.73 7.11 -6.53
CA ARG A 25 4.68 7.67 -5.56
C ARG A 25 4.46 9.17 -5.30
N LYS A 26 4.11 9.95 -6.32
CA LYS A 26 3.82 11.38 -6.15
C LYS A 26 2.48 11.63 -5.46
N ILE A 27 1.43 10.91 -5.85
CA ILE A 27 0.08 11.07 -5.29
C ILE A 27 0.05 10.66 -3.81
N PHE A 28 0.67 9.53 -3.48
CA PHE A 28 0.68 8.96 -2.14
C PHE A 28 1.91 9.34 -1.32
N ASN A 29 2.76 10.25 -1.83
CA ASN A 29 3.99 10.72 -1.18
C ASN A 29 4.94 9.60 -0.71
N ILE A 30 5.09 8.53 -1.49
CA ILE A 30 5.98 7.40 -1.19
C ILE A 30 7.41 7.76 -1.59
N GLN A 31 8.31 7.80 -0.61
CA GLN A 31 9.72 8.15 -0.73
C GLN A 31 10.64 6.94 -0.48
N LYS A 32 11.91 7.10 -0.86
CA LYS A 32 12.95 6.12 -0.53
C LYS A 32 13.14 6.07 0.98
N GLY A 33 13.06 4.87 1.56
CA GLY A 33 13.22 4.67 3.00
C GLY A 33 11.91 4.55 3.75
N ASP A 34 10.79 4.85 3.09
CA ASP A 34 9.47 4.64 3.67
C ASP A 34 9.24 3.15 3.97
N ASN A 35 8.62 2.91 5.11
CA ASN A 35 8.17 1.58 5.49
C ASN A 35 6.71 1.42 5.04
N LEU A 36 6.50 0.54 4.06
CA LEU A 36 5.18 0.20 3.57
C LEU A 36 4.81 -1.21 4.04
N MET A 37 3.59 -1.34 4.55
CA MET A 37 3.01 -2.61 4.94
C MET A 37 2.30 -3.23 3.74
N VAL A 38 2.51 -4.54 3.54
CA VAL A 38 1.75 -5.36 2.60
C VAL A 38 0.72 -6.15 3.40
N LEU A 39 -0.56 -5.94 3.11
CA LEU A 39 -1.66 -6.72 3.66
C LEU A 39 -2.25 -7.60 2.57
N GLY A 40 -2.71 -8.79 2.96
CA GLY A 40 -3.34 -9.73 2.04
C GLY A 40 -4.54 -10.40 2.66
N ASP A 41 -5.63 -10.44 1.90
CA ASP A 41 -6.76 -11.31 2.15
C ASP A 41 -6.98 -12.19 0.92
N VAL A 42 -7.16 -13.49 1.12
CA VAL A 42 -7.25 -14.46 0.03
C VAL A 42 -8.41 -14.17 -0.92
N ASN A 43 -9.48 -13.54 -0.43
CA ASN A 43 -10.70 -13.24 -1.20
C ASN A 43 -10.69 -11.83 -1.78
N GLN A 44 -9.95 -10.89 -1.18
CA GLN A 44 -9.94 -9.47 -1.57
C GLN A 44 -8.65 -9.01 -2.27
N GLY A 45 -7.58 -9.80 -2.19
CA GLY A 45 -6.30 -9.53 -2.82
C GLY A 45 -5.28 -8.87 -1.89
N LEU A 46 -4.36 -8.11 -2.49
CA LEU A 46 -3.25 -7.46 -1.78
C LEU A 46 -3.46 -5.94 -1.72
N THR A 47 -3.10 -5.36 -0.58
CA THR A 47 -3.11 -3.91 -0.35
C THR A 47 -1.74 -3.44 0.14
N LEU A 48 -1.36 -2.24 -0.27
CA LEU A 48 -0.17 -1.53 0.20
C LEU A 48 -0.59 -0.27 0.95
N MET A 49 -0.02 -0.03 2.14
CA MET A 49 -0.29 1.18 2.92
C MET A 49 0.94 1.58 3.75
N HIS A 50 0.99 2.83 4.21
CA HIS A 50 2.00 3.24 5.18
C HIS A 50 1.80 2.51 6.51
N SER A 51 2.88 1.96 7.06
CA SER A 51 2.83 1.22 8.32
C SER A 51 2.28 2.07 9.47
N ASP A 52 2.65 3.36 9.51
CA ASP A 52 2.20 4.29 10.56
C ASP A 52 0.67 4.49 10.54
N PHE A 53 0.09 4.57 9.33
CA PHE A 53 -1.36 4.68 9.17
C PHE A 53 -2.07 3.39 9.62
N PHE A 54 -1.48 2.22 9.36
CA PHE A 54 -2.03 0.95 9.87
C PHE A 54 -2.03 0.91 11.40
N VAL A 55 -0.91 1.28 12.04
CA VAL A 55 -0.80 1.29 13.50
C VAL A 55 -1.86 2.22 14.11
N GLN A 56 -1.94 3.46 13.64
CA GLN A 56 -2.91 4.44 14.11
C GLN A 56 -4.35 3.94 13.95
N ALA A 57 -4.72 3.45 12.76
CA ALA A 57 -6.08 2.98 12.50
C ALA A 57 -6.48 1.83 13.44
N PHE A 58 -5.57 0.89 13.71
CA PHE A 58 -5.86 -0.27 14.56
C PHE A 58 -5.85 0.05 16.06
N GLU A 59 -5.02 1.00 16.49
CA GLU A 59 -5.07 1.55 17.84
C GLU A 59 -6.41 2.26 18.09
N GLU A 60 -6.87 3.10 17.15
CA GLU A 60 -8.17 3.78 17.22
C GLU A 60 -9.35 2.79 17.27
N MET A 61 -9.22 1.66 16.58
CA MET A 61 -10.23 0.60 16.60
C MET A 61 -10.15 -0.30 17.84
N GLY A 62 -9.17 -0.09 18.74
CA GLY A 62 -8.96 -0.90 19.94
C GLY A 62 -8.51 -2.34 19.65
N LEU A 63 -7.96 -2.56 18.45
CA LEU A 63 -7.53 -3.89 17.96
C LEU A 63 -6.07 -4.20 18.31
N MET A 64 -5.30 -3.19 18.70
CA MET A 64 -3.98 -3.35 19.31
C MET A 64 -3.99 -2.71 20.71
N LYS A 65 -3.54 -3.48 21.72
CA LYS A 65 -3.35 -3.03 23.10
C LYS A 65 -1.89 -2.79 23.38
#